data_AF-A0AAV7I3M7-F1
#
_entry.id   AF-A0AAV7I3M7-F1
#
_cell.length_a   1.000
_cell.length_b   1.000
_cell.length_c   1.000
_cell.angle_alpha   90.00
_cell.angle_beta   90.00
_cell.angle_gamma   90.00
#
_symmetry.space_group_name_H-M   'P 1'
#
loop_
_entity.id
_entity.type
_entity.pdbx_description
1 polymer ?
#
loop_
_entity_poly.entity_id
_entity_poly.type
_entity_poly.pdbx_seq_one_letter_code
_entity_poly.pdbx_strand_id
1 'polypeptide(L)'
;MRYQYPSLAPSYHPSGKDSYGNEVSRLARPLPVEYLLVDVPASTPLTPQFTFFASDNVTPFPVENRLVDGQIQEFTSLCTYMQQFGPDQFFEAISDFHLLLFIMTMDMLPMKDYMSPLLEAIRQNDRQKALEWARSEHWATVEQLISATTASPPMNSQSVSFGDDGSSSAGAGIGIGVGTSSSVTATSTQSLWTCPHCTFLNPAELGSCEMCSLPRM
;
A
#
# COMPACT_ATOMS: atom_id res chain seq x y z
N MET A 1 -12.89 -25.92 29.18
CA MET A 1 -13.85 -24.89 29.63
C MET A 1 -13.06 -23.77 30.29
N ARG A 2 -12.90 -22.61 29.62
CA ARG A 2 -12.33 -21.42 30.27
C ARG A 2 -13.46 -20.74 31.05
N TYR A 3 -13.32 -20.66 32.37
CA TYR A 3 -14.22 -19.86 33.19
C TYR A 3 -14.04 -18.39 32.82
N GLN A 4 -15.04 -17.82 32.17
CA GLN A 4 -15.08 -16.39 31.89
C GLN A 4 -15.59 -15.72 33.17
N TYR A 5 -14.68 -15.21 33.98
CA TYR A 5 -15.07 -14.38 35.12
C TYR A 5 -15.80 -13.15 34.58
N PRO A 6 -16.97 -12.79 35.14
CA PRO A 6 -17.65 -11.57 34.73
C PRO A 6 -16.77 -10.36 35.03
N SER A 7 -16.67 -9.45 34.07
CA SER A 7 -15.98 -8.17 34.27
C SER A 7 -16.68 -7.39 35.38
N LEU A 8 -15.97 -7.16 36.50
CA LEU A 8 -16.47 -6.32 37.60
C LEU A 8 -16.26 -4.85 37.24
N ALA A 9 -17.35 -4.12 37.02
CA ALA A 9 -17.32 -2.67 36.79
C ALA A 9 -17.64 -1.93 38.11
N PRO A 10 -16.64 -1.38 38.82
CA PRO A 10 -16.87 -0.59 40.02
C PRO A 10 -17.66 0.69 39.73
N SER A 11 -18.29 1.29 40.74
CA SER A 11 -19.00 2.55 40.60
C SER A 11 -18.02 3.72 40.55
N TYR A 12 -18.00 4.46 39.45
CA TYR A 12 -17.19 5.66 39.25
C TYR A 12 -18.06 6.92 39.44
N HIS A 13 -17.51 7.89 40.16
CA HIS A 13 -18.21 9.12 40.54
C HIS A 13 -17.31 10.34 40.25
N PRO A 14 -17.33 10.90 39.04
CA PRO A 14 -16.57 12.11 38.73
C PRO A 14 -17.15 13.30 39.51
N SER A 15 -16.25 14.15 40.00
CA SER A 15 -16.61 15.46 40.57
C SER A 15 -16.68 16.48 39.45
N GLY A 16 -17.79 17.21 39.34
CA GLY A 16 -17.97 18.32 38.39
C GLY A 16 -18.56 19.54 39.08
N LYS A 17 -18.42 20.73 38.47
CA LYS A 17 -19.07 21.95 38.98
C LYS A 17 -20.48 22.10 38.41
N ASP A 18 -21.44 22.43 39.27
CA ASP A 18 -22.79 22.81 38.83
C ASP A 18 -22.85 24.26 38.32
N SER A 19 -24.03 24.70 37.85
CA SER A 19 -24.25 26.07 37.36
C SER A 19 -24.04 27.17 38.41
N TYR A 20 -23.91 26.81 39.68
CA TYR A 20 -23.64 27.72 40.80
C TYR A 20 -22.18 27.63 41.29
N GLY A 21 -21.35 26.82 40.62
CA GLY A 21 -19.93 26.65 40.94
C GLY A 21 -19.62 25.67 42.08
N ASN A 22 -20.62 24.97 42.61
CA ASN A 22 -20.43 23.97 43.66
C ASN A 22 -19.88 22.66 43.08
N GLU A 23 -19.01 21.97 43.83
CA GLU A 23 -18.57 20.63 43.46
C GLU A 23 -19.66 19.59 43.79
N VAL A 24 -20.11 18.88 42.76
CA VAL A 24 -21.10 17.81 42.88
C VAL A 24 -20.53 16.53 42.28
N SER A 25 -20.52 15.46 43.07
CA SER A 25 -20.19 14.13 42.60
C SER A 25 -21.46 13.42 42.14
N ARG A 26 -21.47 12.90 40.91
CA ARG A 26 -22.62 12.17 40.35
C ARG A 26 -22.22 10.77 39.93
N LEU A 27 -23.12 9.80 40.06
CA LEU A 27 -22.89 8.46 39.53
C LEU A 27 -22.80 8.53 38.01
N ALA A 28 -21.65 8.17 37.45
CA ALA A 28 -21.42 8.22 36.01
C ALA A 28 -21.86 6.91 35.34
N ARG A 29 -23.18 6.71 35.25
CA ARG A 29 -23.79 5.59 34.51
C ARG A 29 -24.94 6.07 33.61
N PRO A 30 -24.80 5.95 32.27
CA PRO A 30 -23.56 5.62 31.53
C PRO A 30 -22.49 6.70 31.74
N LEU A 31 -21.21 6.31 31.73
CA LEU A 31 -20.10 7.27 31.85
C LEU A 31 -20.07 8.14 30.58
N PRO A 32 -20.21 9.47 30.70
CA PRO A 32 -20.12 10.32 29.53
C PRO A 32 -18.69 10.31 28.95
N VAL A 33 -18.58 10.17 27.63
CA VAL A 33 -17.29 9.95 26.95
C VAL A 33 -16.35 11.16 27.06
N GLU A 34 -16.90 12.36 27.23
CA GLU A 34 -16.14 13.59 27.38
C GLU A 34 -15.18 13.57 28.57
N TYR A 35 -15.48 12.81 29.63
CA TYR A 35 -14.58 12.64 30.78
C TYR A 35 -13.37 11.75 30.48
N LEU A 36 -13.34 11.09 29.32
CA LEU A 36 -12.24 10.24 28.84
C LEU A 36 -11.38 10.95 27.80
N LEU A 37 -11.76 12.15 27.37
CA LEU A 37 -11.11 12.90 26.31
C LEU A 37 -10.37 14.11 26.88
N VAL A 38 -9.26 14.47 26.23
CA VAL A 38 -8.51 15.68 26.53
C VAL A 38 -8.27 16.41 25.21
N ASP A 39 -8.57 17.71 25.19
CA ASP A 39 -8.30 18.56 24.04
C ASP A 39 -6.80 18.85 23.93
N VAL A 40 -6.23 18.56 22.76
CA VAL A 40 -4.85 18.87 22.43
C VAL A 40 -4.85 19.93 21.33
N PRO A 41 -4.20 21.09 21.53
CA PRO A 41 -4.13 22.11 20.47
C PRO A 41 -3.34 21.57 19.28
N ALA A 42 -3.89 21.76 18.08
CA ALA A 42 -3.23 21.43 16.82
C ALA A 42 -2.95 22.72 16.04
N SER A 43 -1.73 22.87 15.53
CA SER A 43 -1.34 23.99 14.69
C SER A 43 -0.27 23.59 13.68
N THR A 44 -0.12 24.40 12.65
CA THR A 44 1.00 24.34 11.71
C THR A 44 1.96 25.51 11.98
N PRO A 45 3.26 25.36 11.73
CA PRO A 45 4.20 26.49 11.80
C PRO A 45 3.78 27.64 10.88
N LEU A 46 4.05 28.89 11.28
CA LEU A 46 3.74 30.07 10.46
C LEU A 46 4.48 30.04 9.11
N THR A 47 5.74 29.64 9.14
CA THR A 47 6.53 29.32 7.94
C THR A 47 6.61 27.81 7.84
N PRO A 48 6.05 27.18 6.80
CA PRO A 48 6.08 25.73 6.64
C PRO A 48 7.52 25.20 6.66
N GLN A 49 7.75 24.17 7.48
CA GLN A 49 9.01 23.44 7.52
C GLN A 49 8.73 22.01 7.05
N PHE A 50 9.20 21.69 5.85
CA PHE A 50 9.00 20.37 5.27
C PHE A 50 10.24 19.51 5.46
N THR A 51 10.04 18.28 5.95
CA THR A 51 11.08 17.25 5.98
C THR A 51 11.17 16.53 4.64
N PHE A 52 10.04 16.32 3.99
CA PHE A 52 9.94 15.69 2.67
C PHE A 52 9.77 16.74 1.59
N PHE A 53 10.27 16.46 0.40
CA PHE A 53 10.18 17.37 -0.73
C PHE A 53 8.71 17.53 -1.15
N ALA A 54 8.28 18.78 -1.31
CA ALA A 54 6.95 19.13 -1.78
C ALA A 54 7.07 20.20 -2.87
N SER A 55 6.48 19.92 -4.03
CA SER A 55 6.49 20.82 -5.19
C SER A 55 5.19 20.66 -5.95
N ASP A 56 4.58 21.77 -6.36
CA ASP A 56 3.33 21.76 -7.12
C ASP A 56 3.48 21.20 -8.54
N ASN A 57 4.71 21.09 -9.04
CA ASN A 57 5.00 20.61 -10.40
C ASN A 57 5.20 19.09 -10.47
N VAL A 58 5.24 18.41 -9.32
CA VAL A 58 5.51 16.98 -9.22
C VAL A 58 4.29 16.30 -8.64
N THR A 59 3.83 15.24 -9.30
CA THR A 59 2.80 14.36 -8.75
C THR A 59 3.44 13.48 -7.66
N PRO A 60 2.96 13.53 -6.39
CA PRO A 60 3.52 12.75 -5.29
C PRO A 60 3.39 11.24 -5.53
N PHE A 61 4.24 10.45 -4.87
CA PHE A 61 4.14 9.00 -4.98
C PHE A 61 2.79 8.51 -4.40
N PRO A 62 2.13 7.51 -5.02
CA PRO A 62 0.84 7.00 -4.52
C PRO A 62 0.93 6.59 -3.05
N VAL A 63 -0.08 6.95 -2.24
CA VAL A 63 -0.11 6.65 -0.81
C VAL A 63 -0.52 5.19 -0.59
N GLU A 64 0.09 4.54 0.40
CA GLU A 64 -0.20 3.16 0.76
C GLU A 64 -1.66 2.98 1.22
N ASN A 65 -2.19 1.76 1.07
CA ASN A 65 -3.54 1.37 1.53
C ASN A 65 -4.70 2.18 0.90
N ARG A 66 -4.49 2.75 -0.30
CA ARG A 66 -5.51 3.50 -1.06
C ARG A 66 -5.85 2.88 -2.41
N LEU A 67 -5.85 1.55 -2.48
CA LEU A 67 -6.20 0.79 -3.68
C LEU A 67 -7.59 1.15 -4.22
N VAL A 68 -8.56 1.36 -3.32
CA VAL A 68 -9.95 1.73 -3.70
C VAL A 68 -10.01 3.11 -4.36
N ASP A 69 -9.08 4.01 -4.01
CA ASP A 69 -8.97 5.35 -4.59
C ASP A 69 -8.14 5.36 -5.90
N GLY A 70 -7.71 4.18 -6.38
CA GLY A 70 -6.86 4.03 -7.57
C GLY A 70 -5.38 4.35 -7.33
N GLN A 71 -4.96 4.56 -6.09
CA GLN A 71 -3.56 4.78 -5.73
C GLN A 71 -2.87 3.43 -5.53
N ILE A 72 -2.33 2.91 -6.63
CA ILE A 72 -1.67 1.61 -6.69
C ILE A 72 -0.16 1.81 -6.57
N GLN A 73 0.46 1.14 -5.60
CA GLN A 73 1.91 1.12 -5.43
C GLN A 73 2.49 -0.13 -6.11
N GLU A 74 2.89 0.03 -7.37
CA GLU A 74 3.58 -0.98 -8.17
C GLU A 74 4.94 -0.45 -8.66
N PHE A 75 5.77 -1.34 -9.21
CA PHE A 75 7.04 -0.94 -9.81
C PHE A 75 6.86 0.04 -10.99
N THR A 76 5.74 -0.06 -11.70
CA THR A 76 5.33 0.90 -12.75
C THR A 76 5.11 2.30 -12.17
N SER A 77 4.48 2.41 -11.00
CA SER A 77 4.31 3.68 -10.27
C SER A 77 5.66 4.30 -9.90
N LEU A 78 6.64 3.49 -9.49
CA LEU A 78 8.02 3.94 -9.27
C LEU A 78 8.65 4.48 -10.56
N CYS A 79 8.52 3.76 -11.67
CA CYS A 79 9.06 4.20 -12.96
C CYS A 79 8.48 5.55 -13.38
N THR A 80 7.15 5.69 -13.36
CA THR A 80 6.47 6.94 -13.73
C THR A 80 6.82 8.07 -12.77
N TYR A 81 6.94 7.79 -11.48
CA TYR A 81 7.33 8.80 -10.49
C TYR A 81 8.75 9.32 -10.75
N MET A 82 9.73 8.44 -10.91
CA MET A 82 11.14 8.79 -11.12
C MET A 82 11.38 9.57 -12.43
N GLN A 83 10.57 9.33 -13.47
CA GLN A 83 10.65 10.06 -14.74
C GLN A 83 10.31 11.56 -14.63
N GLN A 84 9.63 11.99 -13.56
CA GLN A 84 9.33 13.41 -13.33
C GLN A 84 10.57 14.23 -12.97
N PHE A 85 11.67 13.57 -12.58
CA PHE A 85 12.86 14.22 -12.05
C PHE A 85 14.02 14.17 -13.05
N GLY A 86 14.82 15.24 -13.06
CA GLY A 86 16.06 15.28 -13.81
C GLY A 86 17.20 14.48 -13.14
N PRO A 87 18.33 14.27 -13.84
CA PRO A 87 19.45 13.46 -13.33
C PRO A 87 20.07 14.04 -12.04
N ASP A 88 20.02 15.36 -11.87
CA ASP A 88 20.52 16.02 -10.66
C ASP A 88 19.48 16.06 -9.54
N GLN A 89 18.22 15.68 -9.77
CA GLN A 89 17.13 15.84 -8.79
C GLN A 89 16.86 14.57 -7.98
N PHE A 90 17.85 13.69 -7.85
CA PHE A 90 17.71 12.44 -7.10
C PHE A 90 17.30 12.66 -5.64
N PHE A 91 17.89 13.67 -4.98
CA PHE A 91 17.61 13.95 -3.57
C PHE A 91 16.17 14.40 -3.35
N GLU A 92 15.68 15.26 -4.24
CA GLU A 92 14.31 15.74 -4.25
C GLU A 92 13.33 14.58 -4.52
N ALA A 93 13.67 13.68 -5.45
CA ALA A 93 12.86 12.51 -5.76
C ALA A 93 12.77 11.51 -4.59
N ILE A 94 13.90 11.18 -3.97
CA ILE A 94 13.95 10.16 -2.91
C ILE A 94 13.43 10.69 -1.57
N SER A 95 13.32 12.02 -1.41
CA SER A 95 12.78 12.68 -0.22
C SER A 95 11.24 12.68 -0.19
N ASP A 96 10.63 11.54 -0.51
CA ASP A 96 9.18 11.30 -0.44
C ASP A 96 8.93 10.12 0.51
N PHE A 97 8.10 10.34 1.53
CA PHE A 97 7.84 9.34 2.56
C PHE A 97 7.21 8.06 2.01
N HIS A 98 6.25 8.19 1.09
CA HIS A 98 5.51 7.05 0.55
C HIS A 98 6.40 6.24 -0.39
N LEU A 99 7.27 6.91 -1.14
CA LEU A 99 8.32 6.25 -1.91
C LEU A 99 9.28 5.47 -1.01
N LEU A 100 9.79 6.07 0.06
CA LEU A 100 10.69 5.39 1.01
C LEU A 100 10.03 4.17 1.64
N LEU A 101 8.75 4.29 2.03
CA LEU A 101 7.98 3.18 2.58
C LEU A 101 7.81 2.05 1.56
N PHE A 102 7.47 2.39 0.31
CA PHE A 102 7.36 1.43 -0.78
C PHE A 102 8.69 0.71 -1.01
N ILE A 103 9.79 1.43 -1.15
CA ILE A 103 11.14 0.86 -1.32
C ILE A 103 11.51 -0.07 -0.17
N MET A 104 11.18 0.30 1.08
CA MET A 104 11.48 -0.51 2.26
C MET A 104 10.66 -1.81 2.29
N THR A 105 9.44 -1.80 1.77
CA THR A 105 8.47 -2.91 1.84
C THR A 105 8.36 -3.71 0.54
N MET A 106 9.05 -3.29 -0.52
CA MET A 106 9.02 -3.94 -1.82
C MET A 106 9.71 -5.31 -1.77
N ASP A 107 8.96 -6.37 -2.05
CA ASP A 107 9.47 -7.75 -2.05
C ASP A 107 10.41 -8.05 -3.23
N MET A 108 10.27 -7.34 -4.35
CA MET A 108 11.07 -7.56 -5.56
C MET A 108 12.57 -7.30 -5.32
N LEU A 109 12.88 -6.22 -4.59
CA LEU A 109 14.24 -5.87 -4.18
C LEU A 109 14.21 -5.42 -2.71
N PRO A 110 14.48 -6.32 -1.75
CA PRO A 110 14.45 -5.98 -0.34
C PRO A 110 15.60 -5.01 -0.03
N MET A 111 15.26 -3.72 0.11
CA MET A 111 16.25 -2.66 0.33
C MET A 111 16.37 -2.21 1.78
N LYS A 112 15.45 -2.64 2.65
CA LYS A 112 15.34 -2.22 4.06
C LYS A 112 16.68 -2.15 4.79
N ASP A 113 17.51 -3.19 4.67
CA ASP A 113 18.78 -3.30 5.39
C ASP A 113 19.86 -2.33 4.90
N TYR A 114 19.70 -1.77 3.69
CA TYR A 114 20.63 -0.85 3.05
C TYR A 114 20.17 0.61 3.08
N MET A 115 18.96 0.88 3.60
CA MET A 115 18.38 2.23 3.60
C MET A 115 18.86 3.13 4.74
N SER A 116 19.49 2.60 5.79
CA SER A 116 19.88 3.41 6.96
C SER A 116 20.75 4.64 6.60
N PRO A 117 21.77 4.56 5.72
CA PRO A 117 22.55 5.73 5.33
C PRO A 117 21.74 6.78 4.56
N LEU A 118 20.80 6.34 3.71
CA LEU A 118 19.90 7.21 2.95
C LEU A 118 18.96 7.97 3.89
N LEU A 119 18.32 7.27 4.82
CA LEU A 119 17.38 7.88 5.77
C LEU A 119 18.07 8.92 6.66
N GLU A 120 19.32 8.65 7.06
CA GLU A 120 20.13 9.62 7.81
C GLU A 120 20.47 10.86 6.96
N ALA A 121 20.82 10.66 5.68
CA ALA A 121 21.08 11.76 4.75
C ALA A 121 19.85 12.65 4.56
N ILE A 122 18.66 12.07 4.36
CA ILE A 122 17.39 12.82 4.22
C ILE A 122 17.09 13.57 5.52
N ARG A 123 17.24 12.91 6.69
CA ARG A 123 17.01 13.53 8.00
C ARG A 123 17.93 14.73 8.25
N GLN A 124 19.19 14.65 7.82
CA GLN A 124 20.17 15.74 7.97
C GLN A 124 20.10 16.78 6.83
N ASN A 125 19.25 16.56 5.83
CA ASN A 125 19.21 17.35 4.60
C ASN A 125 20.58 17.38 3.88
N ASP A 126 21.30 16.25 3.89
CA ASP A 126 22.63 16.09 3.29
C ASP A 126 22.51 15.48 1.88
N ARG A 127 22.37 16.36 0.89
CA ARG A 127 22.25 15.98 -0.53
C ARG A 127 23.44 15.17 -1.04
N GLN A 128 24.64 15.40 -0.52
CA GLN A 128 25.85 14.73 -1.00
C GLN A 128 25.88 13.26 -0.56
N LYS A 129 25.53 12.98 0.70
CA LYS A 129 25.43 11.59 1.19
C LYS A 129 24.34 10.79 0.48
N ALA A 130 23.21 11.43 0.15
CA ALA A 130 22.16 10.77 -0.61
C ALA A 130 22.61 10.40 -2.03
N LEU A 131 23.34 11.29 -2.71
CA LEU A 131 23.93 11.03 -4.02
C LEU A 131 25.02 9.96 -3.97
N GLU A 132 25.80 9.89 -2.89
CA GLU A 132 26.75 8.80 -2.66
C GLU A 132 26.03 7.45 -2.53
N TRP A 133 24.95 7.40 -1.76
CA TRP A 133 24.12 6.20 -1.63
C TRP A 133 23.47 5.77 -2.95
N ALA A 134 23.07 6.73 -3.80
CA ALA A 134 22.53 6.44 -5.14
C ALA A 134 23.53 5.69 -6.03
N ARG A 135 24.84 5.78 -5.75
CA ARG A 135 25.87 5.03 -6.49
C ARG A 135 26.09 3.61 -5.96
N SER A 136 25.33 3.19 -4.95
CA SER A 136 25.40 1.82 -4.41
C SER A 136 24.95 0.78 -5.43
N GLU A 137 25.50 -0.43 -5.33
CA GLU A 137 25.13 -1.56 -6.20
C GLU A 137 23.64 -1.91 -6.09
N HIS A 138 23.06 -1.76 -4.90
CA HIS A 138 21.65 -2.01 -4.61
C HIS A 138 20.75 -1.04 -5.39
N TRP A 139 21.05 0.25 -5.35
CA TRP A 139 20.28 1.24 -6.11
C TRP A 139 20.51 1.13 -7.62
N ALA A 140 21.74 0.83 -8.05
CA ALA A 140 22.06 0.59 -9.46
C ALA A 140 21.19 -0.54 -10.06
N THR A 141 20.83 -1.55 -9.26
CA THR A 141 19.90 -2.61 -9.69
C THR A 141 18.49 -2.07 -9.94
N VAL A 142 18.00 -1.16 -9.09
CA VAL A 142 16.71 -0.49 -9.28
C VAL A 142 16.72 0.34 -10.57
N GLU A 143 17.77 1.12 -10.80
CA GLU A 143 17.93 1.95 -12.00
C GLU A 143 17.94 1.10 -13.29
N GLN A 144 18.59 -0.07 -13.26
CA GLN A 144 18.59 -1.01 -14.37
C GLN A 144 17.18 -1.55 -14.66
N LEU A 145 16.42 -1.91 -13.63
CA LEU A 145 15.04 -2.38 -13.79
C LEU A 145 14.11 -1.28 -14.30
N ILE A 146 14.26 -0.04 -13.81
CA ILE A 146 13.54 1.12 -14.34
C ILE A 146 13.86 1.29 -15.84
N SER A 147 15.14 1.22 -16.19
CA SER A 147 15.59 1.34 -17.60
C SER A 147 15.01 0.24 -18.48
N ALA A 148 14.99 -1.02 -18.02
CA ALA A 148 14.42 -2.14 -18.77
C ALA A 148 12.90 -2.05 -18.95
N THR A 149 12.19 -1.58 -17.92
CA THR A 149 10.73 -1.43 -17.94
C THR A 149 10.30 -0.30 -18.87
N THR A 150 11.08 0.78 -18.92
CA THR A 150 10.78 1.98 -19.72
C THR A 150 11.25 1.87 -21.18
N ALA A 151 12.23 1.01 -21.47
CA ALA A 151 12.72 0.76 -22.83
C ALA A 151 11.83 -0.20 -23.64
N SER A 152 10.86 -0.87 -23.02
CA SER A 152 9.98 -1.81 -23.71
C SER A 152 8.82 -1.06 -24.39
N PRO A 153 8.69 -1.06 -25.74
CA PRO A 153 7.54 -0.48 -26.41
C PRO A 153 6.27 -1.30 -26.08
N PRO A 154 5.07 -0.68 -26.09
CA PRO A 154 3.83 -1.44 -25.96
C PRO A 154 3.74 -2.41 -27.14
N MET A 155 3.76 -3.71 -26.85
CA MET A 155 3.56 -4.76 -27.83
C MET A 155 2.15 -4.58 -28.44
N ASN A 156 2.10 -3.97 -29.62
CA ASN A 156 0.89 -3.93 -30.44
C ASN A 156 0.48 -5.38 -30.72
N SER A 157 -0.69 -5.77 -30.26
CA SER A 157 -1.22 -7.13 -30.36
C SER A 157 -1.59 -7.42 -31.82
N GLN A 158 -0.60 -7.73 -32.66
CA GLN A 158 -0.86 -8.29 -33.98
C GLN A 158 -1.18 -9.77 -33.81
N SER A 159 -2.47 -10.08 -33.98
CA SER A 159 -3.01 -11.42 -34.16
C SER A 159 -2.30 -12.11 -35.33
N VAL A 160 -1.43 -13.05 -35.02
CA VAL A 160 -0.84 -13.98 -35.99
C VAL A 160 -1.77 -15.18 -36.15
N SER A 161 -2.50 -15.21 -37.26
CA SER A 161 -3.20 -16.41 -37.73
C SER A 161 -2.16 -17.40 -38.25
N PHE A 162 -1.95 -18.50 -37.53
CA PHE A 162 -1.18 -19.65 -38.00
C PHE A 162 -2.14 -20.72 -38.53
N GLY A 163 -2.07 -20.96 -39.85
CA GLY A 163 -2.68 -22.11 -40.50
C GLY A 163 -1.58 -22.97 -41.11
N ASP A 164 -1.44 -24.16 -40.52
CA ASP A 164 -1.08 -25.45 -41.11
C ASP A 164 0.18 -25.57 -42.00
N ASP A 165 1.22 -26.23 -41.47
CA ASP A 165 1.99 -27.19 -42.28
C ASP A 165 2.52 -28.30 -41.37
N GLY A 166 2.16 -29.54 -41.72
CA GLY A 166 2.46 -30.73 -40.96
C GLY A 166 3.90 -31.21 -41.17
N SER A 167 4.53 -31.68 -40.11
CA SER A 167 5.57 -32.70 -40.20
C SER A 167 5.73 -33.45 -38.89
N SER A 168 5.32 -34.70 -38.95
CA SER A 168 5.52 -35.74 -37.95
C SER A 168 6.99 -36.10 -37.78
N SER A 169 7.46 -36.16 -36.53
CA SER A 169 8.51 -37.10 -36.15
C SER A 169 8.32 -37.51 -34.69
N ALA A 170 8.13 -38.83 -34.52
CA ALA A 170 8.00 -39.50 -33.25
C ALA A 170 9.36 -39.64 -32.58
N GLY A 171 9.43 -39.31 -31.29
CA GLY A 171 10.56 -39.62 -30.42
C GLY A 171 10.04 -40.02 -29.05
N ALA A 172 9.94 -41.32 -28.81
CA ALA A 172 9.65 -41.87 -27.49
C ALA A 172 10.93 -41.83 -26.63
N GLY A 173 10.83 -41.23 -25.44
CA GLY A 173 11.92 -41.17 -24.47
C GLY A 173 11.36 -41.04 -23.06
N ILE A 174 11.63 -42.06 -22.26
CA ILE A 174 11.08 -42.36 -20.93
C ILE A 174 11.66 -41.40 -19.87
N GLY A 175 10.80 -40.81 -19.04
CA GLY A 175 11.20 -39.98 -17.89
C GLY A 175 10.38 -40.34 -16.65
N ILE A 176 11.04 -41.00 -15.69
CA ILE A 176 10.53 -41.25 -14.34
C ILE A 176 10.74 -39.98 -13.51
N GLY A 177 9.67 -39.45 -12.92
CA GLY A 177 9.71 -38.31 -12.00
C GLY A 177 8.65 -38.44 -10.92
N VAL A 178 9.04 -39.07 -9.80
CA VAL A 178 8.34 -39.01 -8.50
C VAL A 178 8.50 -37.60 -7.94
N GLY A 179 7.41 -36.89 -7.62
CA GLY A 179 7.08 -36.62 -6.22
C GLY A 179 6.49 -35.23 -6.00
N THR A 180 5.18 -35.20 -5.72
CA THR A 180 4.46 -34.23 -4.87
C THR A 180 4.45 -32.75 -5.26
N SER A 181 3.44 -32.35 -6.03
CA SER A 181 2.82 -31.03 -5.91
C SER A 181 1.32 -31.18 -5.68
N SER A 182 0.90 -30.58 -4.58
CA SER A 182 -0.46 -30.57 -4.08
C SER A 182 -1.42 -29.98 -5.11
N SER A 183 -2.56 -30.65 -5.22
CA SER A 183 -3.77 -30.22 -5.90
C SER A 183 -4.16 -28.79 -5.53
N VAL A 184 -4.04 -27.87 -6.49
CA VAL A 184 -4.98 -26.74 -6.61
C VAL A 184 -5.51 -26.74 -8.03
N THR A 185 -6.73 -27.23 -8.10
CA THR A 185 -7.60 -27.32 -9.26
C THR A 185 -7.60 -26.01 -10.04
N ALA A 186 -7.26 -26.11 -11.33
CA ALA A 186 -7.59 -25.11 -12.33
C ALA A 186 -9.09 -24.81 -12.25
N THR A 187 -9.45 -23.67 -11.66
CA THR A 187 -10.84 -23.29 -11.45
C THR A 187 -11.09 -22.03 -12.27
N SER A 188 -11.87 -22.21 -13.33
CA SER A 188 -12.69 -21.24 -14.04
C SER A 188 -12.46 -19.76 -13.71
N THR A 189 -12.18 -18.96 -14.73
CA THR A 189 -12.44 -17.51 -14.74
C THR A 189 -13.91 -17.25 -14.41
N GLN A 190 -14.24 -17.19 -13.12
CA GLN A 190 -15.55 -16.78 -12.65
C GLN A 190 -15.66 -15.29 -13.00
N SER A 191 -16.75 -14.94 -13.70
CA SER A 191 -17.11 -13.53 -13.85
C SER A 191 -17.59 -13.04 -12.50
N LEU A 192 -17.11 -11.87 -12.06
CA LEU A 192 -17.56 -11.21 -10.82
C LEU A 192 -18.26 -9.90 -11.17
N TRP A 193 -19.13 -9.43 -10.27
CA TRP A 193 -19.75 -8.10 -10.35
C TRP A 193 -19.62 -7.36 -9.02
N THR A 194 -19.39 -6.05 -9.10
CA THR A 194 -19.25 -5.17 -7.94
C THR A 194 -20.62 -4.65 -7.52
N CYS A 195 -20.99 -4.84 -6.25
CA CYS A 195 -22.24 -4.31 -5.71
C CYS A 195 -22.24 -2.77 -5.70
N PRO A 196 -23.25 -2.09 -6.28
CA PRO A 196 -23.30 -0.62 -6.30
C PRO A 196 -23.59 -0.01 -4.92
N HIS A 197 -24.03 -0.79 -3.93
CA HIS A 197 -24.40 -0.31 -2.60
C HIS A 197 -23.28 -0.45 -1.56
N CYS A 198 -22.56 -1.57 -1.57
CA CYS A 198 -21.57 -1.89 -0.54
C CYS A 198 -20.20 -2.29 -1.10
N THR A 199 -20.00 -2.12 -2.41
CA THR A 199 -18.76 -2.38 -3.17
C THR A 199 -18.20 -3.81 -3.10
N PHE A 200 -18.91 -4.74 -2.48
CA PHE A 200 -18.52 -6.14 -2.41
C PHE A 200 -18.50 -6.79 -3.80
N LEU A 201 -17.47 -7.60 -4.07
CA LEU A 201 -17.33 -8.39 -5.30
C LEU A 201 -18.09 -9.71 -5.15
N ASN A 202 -19.19 -9.85 -5.90
CA ASN A 202 -20.04 -11.03 -5.87
C ASN A 202 -19.78 -11.92 -7.10
N PRO A 203 -19.91 -13.25 -6.98
CA PRO A 203 -19.97 -14.16 -8.13
C PRO A 203 -21.07 -13.77 -9.13
N ALA A 204 -20.83 -13.91 -10.44
CA ALA A 204 -21.82 -13.57 -11.47
C ALA A 204 -23.10 -14.42 -11.42
N GLU A 205 -23.06 -15.59 -10.79
CA GLU A 205 -24.22 -16.48 -10.61
C GLU A 205 -25.24 -15.91 -9.61
N LEU A 206 -24.83 -14.98 -8.75
CA LEU A 206 -25.70 -14.37 -7.74
C LEU A 206 -26.42 -13.14 -8.29
N GLY A 207 -27.75 -13.18 -8.22
CA GLY A 207 -28.63 -12.05 -8.55
C GLY A 207 -28.79 -11.02 -7.42
N SER A 208 -28.19 -11.26 -6.26
CA SER A 208 -28.22 -10.38 -5.08
C SER A 208 -26.87 -10.41 -4.37
N CYS A 209 -26.51 -9.31 -3.71
CA CYS A 209 -25.23 -9.20 -3.02
C CYS A 209 -25.20 -10.01 -1.72
N GLU A 210 -24.14 -10.79 -1.48
CA GLU A 210 -23.98 -11.60 -0.26
C GLU A 210 -23.83 -10.75 1.01
N MET A 211 -23.19 -9.58 0.92
CA MET A 211 -22.92 -8.72 2.08
C MET A 211 -24.13 -7.89 2.51
N CYS A 212 -24.89 -7.35 1.56
CA CYS A 212 -26.00 -6.43 1.87
C CYS A 212 -27.38 -6.96 1.46
N SER A 213 -27.46 -8.12 0.82
CA SER A 213 -28.71 -8.76 0.35
C SER A 213 -29.53 -7.93 -0.65
N LEU A 214 -28.99 -6.85 -1.22
CA LEU A 214 -29.66 -6.06 -2.26
C LEU A 214 -29.50 -6.70 -3.66
N PRO A 215 -30.52 -6.59 -4.53
CA PRO A 215 -30.49 -7.16 -5.88
C PRO A 215 -29.46 -6.48 -6.79
N ARG A 216 -29.00 -7.21 -7.80
CA ARG A 216 -28.17 -6.70 -8.89
C ARG A 216 -29.05 -5.83 -9.80
N MET A 217 -28.95 -4.51 -9.64
CA MET A 217 -29.59 -3.51 -10.51
C MET A 217 -28.69 -3.13 -11.68
#